data_AF-A0A366LEY8-F1
#
_entry.id   AF-A0A366LEY8-F1
#
_cell.length_a   1.000
_cell.length_b   1.000
_cell.length_c   1.000
_cell.angle_alpha   90.00
_cell.angle_beta   90.00
_cell.angle_gamma   90.00
#
_symmetry.space_group_name_H-M   'P 1'
#
loop_
_entity.id
_entity.type
_entity.pdbx_description
1 polymer ?
#
loop_
_entity_poly.entity_id
_entity_poly.type
_entity_poly.pdbx_seq_one_letter_code
_entity_poly.pdbx_strand_id
1 'polypeptide(L)'
;MEKKITSIADELRRSISSSPDSRPGARGEPGKPAPPLAKQVKDKKVIVAAGAILEAMSGFDCSANTHMLHPRLDSRTVKLLNSFKLASGIDMNRFIAFSIHYLFQQHPELKTYIKQSLENFEL
;
A
#
# COMPACT_ATOMS: atom_id res chain seq x y z
N MET A 1 21.01 -9.37 43.53
CA MET A 1 20.10 -10.17 42.67
C MET A 1 20.20 -9.60 41.25
N GLU A 2 21.02 -10.21 40.40
CA GLU A 2 21.25 -9.75 39.03
C GLU A 2 20.17 -10.29 38.08
N LYS A 3 19.53 -9.38 37.33
CA LYS A 3 18.50 -9.73 36.33
C LYS A 3 19.19 -10.06 35.01
N LYS A 4 19.19 -11.33 34.62
CA LYS A 4 19.73 -11.80 33.34
C LYS A 4 18.76 -11.44 32.22
N ILE A 5 19.10 -10.44 31.41
CA ILE A 5 18.34 -10.07 30.21
C ILE A 5 18.64 -11.13 29.15
N THR A 6 17.76 -12.11 29.00
CA THR A 6 17.83 -13.08 27.90
C THR A 6 17.35 -12.41 26.62
N SER A 7 18.24 -12.38 25.62
CA SER A 7 17.99 -11.80 24.31
C SER A 7 16.98 -12.65 23.52
N ILE A 8 16.12 -12.01 22.72
CA ILE A 8 15.16 -12.66 21.81
C ILE A 8 15.88 -13.65 20.86
N ALA A 9 17.14 -13.38 20.54
CA ALA A 9 17.97 -14.27 19.74
C ALA A 9 18.32 -15.59 20.44
N ASP A 10 18.42 -15.61 21.76
CA ASP A 10 18.65 -16.83 22.55
C ASP A 10 17.40 -17.73 22.58
N GLU A 11 16.22 -17.12 22.63
CA GLU A 11 14.95 -17.84 22.58
C GLU A 11 14.77 -18.54 21.22
N LEU A 12 15.15 -17.86 20.12
CA LEU A 12 15.10 -18.41 18.77
C LEU A 12 16.05 -19.62 18.58
N ARG A 13 17.24 -19.58 19.18
CA ARG A 13 18.19 -20.71 19.09
C ARG A 13 17.69 -21.94 19.84
N ARG A 14 17.04 -21.74 20.98
CA ARG A 14 16.47 -22.83 21.77
C ARG A 14 15.33 -23.53 21.05
N SER A 15 14.43 -22.77 20.42
CA SER A 15 13.30 -23.35 19.67
C SER A 15 13.73 -24.14 18.43
N ILE A 16 14.83 -23.74 17.78
CA ILE A 16 15.38 -24.48 16.63
C ILE A 16 16.12 -25.74 17.09
N SER A 17 16.76 -25.71 18.27
CA SER A 17 17.49 -26.88 18.80
C SER A 17 16.61 -27.97 19.40
N SER A 18 15.32 -27.72 19.66
CA SER A 18 14.41 -28.68 20.30
C SER A 18 13.61 -29.55 19.32
N SER A 19 14.17 -29.89 18.15
CA SER A 19 13.57 -30.91 17.29
C SER A 19 14.63 -31.75 16.57
N PRO A 20 14.79 -33.01 17.00
CA PRO A 20 15.04 -34.10 16.09
C PRO A 20 13.88 -35.12 16.10
N ASP A 21 13.50 -35.48 14.89
CA ASP A 21 12.54 -36.49 14.46
C ASP A 21 12.53 -37.80 15.26
N SER A 22 11.34 -38.40 15.43
CA SER A 22 11.13 -39.86 15.46
C SER A 22 9.64 -40.23 15.46
N ARG A 23 9.07 -40.59 14.30
CA ARG A 23 8.10 -41.70 14.17
C ARG A 23 8.26 -42.41 12.81
N PRO A 24 8.52 -43.74 12.78
CA PRO A 24 8.62 -44.52 11.55
C PRO A 24 7.29 -45.22 11.18
N GLY A 25 6.96 -45.19 9.89
CA GLY A 25 6.40 -46.33 9.14
C GLY A 25 4.86 -46.46 8.97
N ALA A 26 4.37 -46.22 7.74
CA ALA A 26 3.43 -47.12 7.01
C ALA A 26 3.16 -46.65 5.55
N ARG A 27 3.80 -47.38 4.62
CA ARG A 27 3.57 -47.69 3.18
C ARG A 27 2.25 -47.27 2.45
N GLY A 28 2.41 -46.82 1.19
CA GLY A 28 1.46 -46.86 0.04
C GLY A 28 0.60 -45.59 -0.14
N GLU A 29 0.45 -44.90 -1.28
CA GLU A 29 0.52 -45.22 -2.72
C GLU A 29 0.90 -43.95 -3.56
N PRO A 30 1.33 -44.09 -4.84
CA PRO A 30 1.72 -42.98 -5.70
C PRO A 30 0.58 -42.50 -6.63
N GLY A 31 0.42 -41.18 -6.77
CA GLY A 31 -0.19 -40.59 -7.97
C GLY A 31 -1.32 -39.58 -7.76
N LYS A 32 -0.96 -38.28 -7.78
CA LYS A 32 -1.60 -37.22 -8.59
C LYS A 32 -1.02 -35.85 -8.19
N PRO A 33 -0.26 -35.16 -9.05
CA PRO A 33 0.01 -33.74 -8.85
C PRO A 33 -1.27 -32.96 -9.19
N ALA A 34 -1.95 -32.43 -8.17
CA ALA A 34 -2.92 -31.36 -8.38
C ALA A 34 -2.15 -30.08 -8.73
N PRO A 35 -2.42 -29.42 -9.87
CA PRO A 35 -1.70 -28.20 -10.24
C PRO A 35 -2.15 -27.01 -9.37
N PRO A 36 -1.24 -26.25 -8.75
CA PRO A 36 -1.59 -25.02 -8.05
C PRO A 36 -1.24 -23.79 -8.90
N LEU A 37 -1.94 -23.53 -10.01
CA LEU A 37 -1.71 -22.30 -10.78
C LEU A 37 -2.99 -21.77 -11.45
N ALA A 38 -3.79 -21.02 -10.69
CA ALA A 38 -4.85 -20.17 -11.29
C ALA A 38 -5.00 -18.79 -10.64
N LYS A 39 -4.16 -18.41 -9.66
CA LYS A 39 -4.22 -17.08 -9.03
C LYS A 39 -3.25 -16.04 -9.61
N GLN A 40 -2.12 -16.46 -10.18
CA GLN A 40 -1.04 -15.53 -10.56
C GLN A 40 -1.30 -14.65 -11.80
N VAL A 41 -2.26 -15.02 -12.66
CA VAL A 41 -2.51 -14.27 -13.91
C VAL A 41 -3.32 -12.99 -13.65
N LYS A 42 -4.19 -12.98 -12.64
CA LYS A 42 -5.01 -11.79 -12.30
C LYS A 42 -4.17 -10.70 -11.64
N ASP A 43 -3.25 -11.07 -10.76
CA ASP A 43 -2.40 -10.10 -10.03
C ASP A 43 -1.48 -9.31 -10.98
N LYS A 44 -0.88 -9.95 -11.98
CA LYS A 44 0.01 -9.28 -12.95
C LYS A 44 -0.71 -8.22 -13.78
N LYS A 45 -1.97 -8.46 -14.17
CA LYS A 45 -2.74 -7.52 -15.01
C LYS A 45 -3.15 -6.26 -14.26
N VAL A 46 -3.44 -6.36 -12.95
CA VAL A 46 -3.75 -5.22 -12.08
C VAL A 46 -2.53 -4.33 -11.86
N ILE A 47 -1.35 -4.93 -11.69
CA ILE A 47 -0.09 -4.18 -11.52
C ILE A 47 0.24 -3.38 -12.79
N VAL A 48 0.03 -3.96 -13.98
CA VAL A 48 0.26 -3.26 -15.26
C VAL A 48 -0.73 -2.10 -15.45
N ALA A 49 -2.00 -2.28 -15.08
CA ALA A 49 -3.00 -1.22 -15.16
C ALA A 49 -2.73 -0.05 -14.20
N ALA A 50 -2.10 -0.33 -13.05
CA ALA A 50 -1.67 0.70 -12.11
C ALA A 50 -0.40 1.44 -12.55
N GLY A 51 0.36 0.92 -13.52
CA GLY A 51 1.64 1.50 -13.95
C GLY A 51 1.53 2.96 -14.39
N ALA A 52 0.54 3.29 -15.23
CA ALA A 52 0.37 4.63 -15.76
C ALA A 52 0.08 5.68 -14.67
N ILE A 53 -0.78 5.36 -13.70
CA ILE A 53 -1.10 6.29 -12.61
C ILE A 53 0.07 6.39 -11.62
N LEU A 54 0.76 5.28 -11.34
CA LEU A 54 1.95 5.30 -10.48
C LEU A 54 3.08 6.14 -11.09
N GLU A 55 3.29 6.03 -12.40
CA GLU A 55 4.26 6.85 -13.12
C GLU A 55 3.87 8.33 -13.07
N ALA A 56 2.61 8.67 -13.38
CA ALA A 56 2.11 10.04 -13.29
C ALA A 56 2.27 10.64 -11.87
N MET A 57 1.98 9.85 -10.83
CA MET A 57 2.19 10.25 -9.44
C MET A 57 3.68 10.44 -9.11
N SER A 58 4.54 9.56 -9.65
CA SER A 58 5.99 9.62 -9.44
C SER A 58 6.68 10.76 -10.19
N GLY A 59 6.03 11.33 -11.22
CA GLY A 59 6.48 12.51 -11.97
C GLY A 59 5.89 13.84 -11.47
N PHE A 60 4.80 13.81 -10.69
CA PHE A 60 4.14 15.02 -10.21
C PHE A 60 4.97 15.79 -9.16
N ASP A 61 5.47 16.97 -9.50
CA ASP A 61 6.21 17.81 -8.54
C ASP A 61 5.28 18.70 -7.72
N CYS A 62 5.44 18.66 -6.40
CA CYS A 62 4.70 19.47 -5.44
C CYS A 62 5.62 20.28 -4.51
N SER A 63 6.92 20.38 -4.84
CA SER A 63 7.94 21.04 -4.03
C SER A 63 7.77 22.56 -3.92
N ALA A 64 7.20 23.19 -4.94
CA ALA A 64 6.97 24.63 -5.00
C ALA A 64 5.71 25.09 -4.23
N ASN A 65 4.93 24.16 -3.65
CA ASN A 65 3.69 24.51 -2.97
C ASN A 65 3.96 25.15 -1.61
N THR A 66 3.59 26.42 -1.47
CA THR A 66 3.76 27.23 -0.25
C THR A 66 2.61 27.06 0.74
N HIS A 67 1.46 26.52 0.31
CA HIS A 67 0.28 26.33 1.14
C HIS A 67 0.24 24.93 1.75
N MET A 68 0.32 24.85 3.08
CA MET A 68 0.23 23.60 3.82
C MET A 68 -1.23 23.24 4.09
N LEU A 69 -1.63 22.03 3.67
CA LEU A 69 -2.95 21.47 3.95
C LEU A 69 -2.84 20.37 5.00
N HIS A 70 -3.72 20.42 6.02
CA HIS A 70 -3.86 19.36 7.03
C HIS A 70 -5.23 18.68 6.88
N PRO A 71 -5.40 17.78 5.90
CA PRO A 71 -6.67 17.12 5.69
C PRO A 71 -7.00 16.18 6.86
N ARG A 72 -8.25 16.21 7.32
CA ARG A 72 -8.77 15.20 8.25
C ARG A 72 -9.25 14.01 7.44
N LEU A 73 -8.56 12.88 7.60
CA LEU A 73 -8.88 11.62 6.94
C LEU A 73 -9.34 10.61 7.99
N ASP A 74 -10.25 9.72 7.60
CA ASP A 74 -10.65 8.62 8.46
C ASP A 74 -9.50 7.61 8.67
N SER A 75 -9.59 6.83 9.75
CA SER A 75 -8.53 5.90 10.14
C SER A 75 -8.27 4.79 9.12
N ARG A 76 -9.28 4.39 8.33
CA ARG A 76 -9.14 3.38 7.29
C ARG A 76 -8.34 3.95 6.11
N THR A 77 -8.67 5.17 5.69
CA THR A 77 -7.95 5.87 4.61
C THR A 77 -6.49 6.12 4.99
N VAL A 78 -6.23 6.53 6.23
CA VAL A 78 -4.83 6.72 6.72
C VAL A 78 -4.04 5.41 6.66
N LYS A 79 -4.62 4.28 7.07
CA LYS A 79 -3.95 2.97 6.99
C LYS A 79 -3.64 2.56 5.54
N LEU A 80 -4.56 2.85 4.62
CA LEU A 80 -4.37 2.57 3.19
C LEU A 80 -3.24 3.43 2.60
N LEU A 81 -3.21 4.73 2.91
CA LEU A 81 -2.14 5.63 2.47
C LEU A 81 -0.78 5.23 3.01
N ASN A 82 -0.70 4.79 4.28
CA ASN A 82 0.53 4.24 4.86
C ASN A 82 1.03 3.03 4.08
N SER A 83 0.13 2.08 3.80
CA SER A 83 0.45 0.87 3.05
C SER A 83 0.89 1.20 1.62
N PHE A 84 0.22 2.16 0.97
CA PHE A 84 0.58 2.65 -0.35
C PHE A 84 1.97 3.29 -0.37
N LYS A 85 2.27 4.16 0.61
CA LYS A 85 3.59 4.80 0.75
C LYS A 85 4.69 3.76 0.90
N LEU A 86 4.47 2.71 1.70
CA LEU A 86 5.43 1.62 1.88
C LEU A 86 5.63 0.80 0.59
N ALA A 87 4.56 0.56 -0.18
CA ALA A 87 4.62 -0.26 -1.38
C ALA A 87 5.19 0.47 -2.61
N SER A 88 4.95 1.78 -2.72
CA SER A 88 5.31 2.58 -3.92
C SER A 88 6.50 3.52 -3.69
N GLY A 89 6.87 3.81 -2.45
CA GLY A 89 7.85 4.85 -2.10
C GLY A 89 7.35 6.29 -2.28
N ILE A 90 6.10 6.49 -2.72
CA ILE A 90 5.52 7.81 -2.94
C ILE A 90 5.04 8.39 -1.60
N ASP A 91 5.44 9.62 -1.31
CA ASP A 91 5.03 10.30 -0.09
C ASP A 91 3.52 10.59 -0.05
N MET A 92 2.95 10.61 1.16
CA MET A 92 1.52 10.86 1.36
C MET A 92 1.08 12.25 0.90
N ASN A 93 1.89 13.28 1.15
CA ASN A 93 1.54 14.65 0.75
C ASN A 93 1.50 14.74 -0.77
N ARG A 94 2.46 14.09 -1.44
CA ARG A 94 2.50 13.97 -2.90
C ARG A 94 1.27 13.23 -3.43
N PHE A 95 0.91 12.11 -2.81
CA PHE A 95 -0.30 11.37 -3.15
C PHE A 95 -1.55 12.25 -3.07
N ILE A 96 -1.73 12.96 -1.96
CA ILE A 96 -2.90 13.80 -1.72
C ILE A 96 -2.94 14.96 -2.71
N ALA A 97 -1.83 15.67 -2.90
CA ALA A 97 -1.73 16.78 -3.84
C ALA A 97 -2.02 16.34 -5.28
N PHE A 98 -1.44 15.22 -5.71
CA PHE A 98 -1.74 14.62 -7.01
C PHE A 98 -3.22 14.25 -7.13
N SER A 99 -3.81 13.62 -6.11
CA SER A 99 -5.21 13.18 -6.15
C SER A 99 -6.16 14.34 -6.37
N ILE A 100 -5.93 15.48 -5.70
CA ILE A 100 -6.73 16.69 -5.87
C ILE A 100 -6.53 17.26 -7.30
N HIS A 101 -5.27 17.35 -7.75
CA HIS A 101 -4.96 17.83 -9.10
C HIS A 101 -5.63 16.97 -10.18
N TYR A 102 -5.51 15.65 -10.03
CA TYR A 102 -6.06 14.66 -10.93
C TYR A 102 -7.59 14.71 -10.95
N LEU A 103 -8.24 14.89 -9.79
CA LEU A 103 -9.69 15.07 -9.71
C LEU A 103 -10.17 16.24 -10.58
N PHE A 104 -9.52 17.39 -10.48
CA PHE A 104 -9.86 18.57 -11.30
C PHE A 104 -9.47 18.45 -12.77
N GLN A 105 -8.55 17.56 -13.13
CA GLN A 105 -8.25 17.24 -14.53
C GLN A 105 -9.32 16.33 -15.14
N GLN A 106 -9.76 15.30 -14.40
CA GLN A 106 -10.77 14.36 -14.86
C GLN A 106 -12.18 14.96 -14.88
N HIS A 107 -12.44 15.95 -14.02
CA HIS A 107 -13.74 16.59 -13.86
C HIS A 107 -13.65 18.12 -14.06
N PRO A 108 -13.45 18.60 -15.32
CA PRO A 108 -13.36 20.03 -15.61
C PRO A 108 -14.65 20.79 -15.26
N GLU A 109 -15.80 20.12 -15.20
CA GLU A 109 -17.09 20.67 -14.76
C GLU A 109 -17.01 21.28 -13.35
N LEU A 110 -16.15 20.76 -12.47
CA LEU A 110 -15.95 21.33 -11.14
C LEU A 110 -15.35 22.73 -11.21
N LYS A 111 -14.45 22.98 -12.17
CA LYS A 111 -13.87 24.32 -12.37
C LYS A 111 -14.93 25.30 -12.89
N THR A 112 -15.79 24.84 -13.80
CA THR A 112 -16.90 25.65 -14.33
C THR A 112 -17.90 25.98 -13.23
N TYR A 113 -18.30 24.99 -12.44
CA TYR A 113 -19.17 25.19 -11.29
C TYR A 113 -18.60 26.22 -10.31
N ILE A 114 -17.33 26.09 -9.92
CA ILE A 114 -16.68 27.07 -9.02
C ILE A 114 -16.75 28.48 -9.60
N LYS A 115 -16.42 28.67 -10.88
CA LYS A 115 -16.48 30.00 -11.53
C LYS A 115 -17.89 30.58 -11.48
N GLN A 116 -18.89 29.83 -11.92
CA GLN A 116 -20.28 30.27 -11.93
C GLN A 116 -20.80 30.55 -10.51
N SER A 117 -20.44 29.71 -9.53
CA SER A 117 -20.84 29.94 -8.15
C SER A 117 -20.23 31.21 -7.57
N LEU A 118 -18.99 31.55 -7.93
CA LEU A 118 -18.32 32.78 -7.48
C LEU A 118 -18.86 34.03 -8.18
N GLU A 119 -19.18 33.96 -9.48
CA GLU A 119 -19.80 35.07 -10.22
C GLU A 119 -21.20 35.42 -9.71
N ASN A 120 -21.95 34.42 -9.25
CA ASN A 120 -23.26 34.62 -8.61
C ASN A 120 -23.16 34.96 -7.11
N PHE A 121 -21.95 34.97 -6.55
CA PHE A 121 -21.68 35.33 -5.16
C PHE A 121 -21.40 36.84 -5.06
N GLU A 122 -22.30 37.68 -5.59
CA GLU A 122 -22.27 39.10 -5.28
C GLU A 122 -22.64 39.29 -3.81
N LEU A 123 -21.75 39.95 -3.06
CA LEU A 123 -21.88 40.32 -1.64
C LEU A 123 -22.56 41.68 -1.50
#